data_AF-A0A932LZZ0-F1
#
_entry.id   AF-A0A932LZZ0-F1
#
_cell.length_a   1.000
_cell.length_b   1.000
_cell.length_c   1.000
_cell.angle_alpha   90.00
_cell.angle_beta   90.00
_cell.angle_gamma   90.00
#
_symmetry.space_group_name_H-M   'P 1'
#
loop_
_entity.id
_entity.type
_entity.pdbx_description
1 polymer ?
#
loop_
_entity_poly.entity_id
_entity_poly.type
_entity_poly.pdbx_seq_one_letter_code
_entity_poly.pdbx_strand_id
1 'polypeptide(L)'
;MTGLERLYNLLSRLTKGLGYVAGIILMVLMGMTILDVAGRYLFDDPVPGVFELTQIMMSILVAFGLAYCGTRKGHVGVDIFFHRFPRPLQRISNLLTGVPSLVLLILIVVQTYQHGLEVESNHTVSGILSIPLYPFIFVTALGMAFYALVILLDLVRGVLEMIHEQ
;
A
#
# COMPACT_ATOMS: atom_id res chain seq x y z
N MET A 1 -20.36 16.40 -10.50
CA MET A 1 -18.92 16.22 -10.79
C MET A 1 -18.02 16.87 -9.72
N THR A 2 -18.36 18.03 -9.16
CA THR A 2 -17.54 18.75 -8.15
C THR A 2 -17.29 18.01 -6.82
N GLY A 3 -18.22 17.17 -6.35
CA GLY A 3 -18.05 16.43 -5.08
C GLY A 3 -17.00 15.29 -5.16
N LEU A 4 -17.04 14.50 -6.24
CA LEU A 4 -16.11 13.38 -6.46
C LEU A 4 -14.69 13.88 -6.68
N GLU A 5 -14.52 14.97 -7.42
CA GLU A 5 -13.22 15.60 -7.63
C GLU A 5 -12.61 16.12 -6.33
N ARG A 6 -13.42 16.70 -5.43
CA ARG A 6 -12.95 17.11 -4.10
C ARG A 6 -12.48 15.92 -3.28
N LEU A 7 -13.23 14.82 -3.28
CA LEU A 7 -12.87 13.60 -2.57
C LEU A 7 -11.58 12.99 -3.11
N TYR A 8 -11.46 12.90 -4.44
CA TYR A 8 -10.25 12.41 -5.11
C TYR A 8 -9.02 13.28 -4.78
N ASN A 9 -9.17 14.60 -4.85
CA ASN A 9 -8.10 15.53 -4.51
C ASN A 9 -7.69 15.45 -3.03
N LEU A 10 -8.66 15.24 -2.13
CA LEU A 10 -8.38 15.03 -0.71
C LEU A 10 -7.60 13.73 -0.49
N LEU A 11 -8.07 12.62 -1.06
CA LEU A 11 -7.38 11.33 -0.97
C LEU A 11 -5.99 11.40 -1.59
N SER A 12 -5.82 12.06 -2.74
CA SER A 12 -4.51 12.26 -3.36
C SER A 12 -3.53 13.04 -2.48
N ARG A 13 -4.01 14.03 -1.72
CA ARG A 13 -3.18 14.74 -0.74
C ARG A 13 -2.80 13.83 0.44
N LEU A 14 -3.74 13.03 0.93
CA LEU A 14 -3.50 12.08 2.03
C LEU A 14 -2.50 11.00 1.61
N THR A 15 -2.70 10.36 0.46
CA THR A 15 -1.77 9.33 -0.05
C THR A 15 -0.42 9.89 -0.41
N LYS A 16 -0.32 11.16 -0.84
CA LYS A 16 0.97 11.86 -0.98
C LYS A 16 1.69 12.02 0.36
N GLY A 17 0.95 12.34 1.43
CA GLY A 17 1.48 12.34 2.79
C GLY A 17 2.04 10.96 3.18
N LEU A 18 1.25 9.90 2.95
CA LEU A 18 1.70 8.51 3.16
C LEU A 18 2.96 8.19 2.34
N GLY A 19 3.04 8.68 1.10
CA GLY A 19 4.21 8.54 0.24
C GLY A 19 5.49 9.20 0.80
N TYR A 20 5.38 10.38 1.42
CA TYR A 20 6.51 11.00 2.12
C TYR A 20 6.94 10.18 3.34
N VAL A 21 5.98 9.67 4.12
CA VAL A 21 6.26 8.80 5.27
C VAL A 21 6.95 7.52 4.80
N ALA A 22 6.47 6.89 3.73
CA ALA A 22 7.10 5.74 3.10
C ALA A 22 8.54 6.05 2.66
N GLY A 23 8.78 7.21 2.03
CA GLY A 23 10.13 7.65 1.65
C GLY A 23 11.07 7.80 2.84
N ILE A 24 10.60 8.34 3.96
CA ILE A 24 11.40 8.45 5.20
C ILE A 24 11.71 7.06 5.76
N ILE A 25 10.71 6.16 5.83
CA ILE A 25 10.90 4.77 6.27
C ILE A 25 11.96 4.07 5.41
N LEU A 26 11.91 4.26 4.09
CA LEU A 26 12.90 3.71 3.17
C LEU A 26 14.32 4.22 3.45
N MET A 27 14.47 5.53 3.69
CA MET A 27 15.78 6.12 4.04
C MET A 27 16.33 5.54 5.34
N VAL A 28 15.47 5.36 6.36
CA VAL A 28 15.88 4.75 7.62
C VAL A 28 16.27 3.28 7.41
N LEU A 29 15.48 2.51 6.66
CA LEU A 29 15.81 1.12 6.30
C LEU A 29 17.17 1.00 5.61
N MET A 30 17.46 1.89 4.66
CA MET A 30 18.77 1.93 4.00
C MET A 30 19.89 2.22 4.99
N GLY A 31 19.72 3.20 5.87
CA GLY A 31 20.68 3.53 6.92
C GLY A 31 20.95 2.35 7.87
N MET A 32 19.88 1.69 8.34
CA MET A 32 20.00 0.52 9.20
C MET A 32 20.72 -0.64 8.51
N THR A 33 20.42 -0.87 7.22
CA THR A 33 21.10 -1.91 6.43
C THR A 33 22.60 -1.64 6.31
N ILE A 34 22.99 -0.39 6.07
CA ILE A 34 24.40 0.01 6.01
C ILE A 34 25.09 -0.23 7.36
N LEU A 35 24.44 0.15 8.47
CA LEU A 35 24.98 -0.04 9.82
C LEU A 35 25.13 -1.51 10.18
N ASP A 36 24.16 -2.37 9.85
CA ASP A 36 24.23 -3.82 10.10
C ASP A 36 25.36 -4.47 9.29
N VAL A 37 25.48 -4.10 8.01
CA VAL A 37 26.58 -4.58 7.16
C VAL A 37 27.93 -4.10 7.69
N ALA A 38 28.07 -2.81 8.02
CA ALA A 38 29.30 -2.27 8.59
C ALA A 38 29.66 -2.93 9.93
N GLY A 39 28.67 -3.15 10.81
CA GLY A 39 28.85 -3.85 12.09
C GLY A 39 29.46 -5.23 11.93
N ARG A 40 28.90 -6.03 11.01
CA ARG A 40 29.41 -7.38 10.69
C ARG A 40 30.83 -7.38 10.17
N TYR A 41 31.15 -6.47 9.24
CA TYR A 41 32.48 -6.46 8.61
C TYR A 41 33.57 -5.79 9.44
N LEU A 42 33.22 -4.82 10.30
CA LEU A 42 34.19 -4.05 11.07
C LEU A 42 34.37 -4.58 12.51
N PHE A 43 33.32 -5.15 13.10
CA PHE A 43 33.30 -5.50 14.53
C PHE A 43 32.95 -6.98 14.80
N ASP A 44 32.68 -7.78 13.76
CA ASP A 44 32.21 -9.19 13.86
C ASP A 44 30.97 -9.34 14.77
N ASP A 45 30.22 -8.25 14.94
CA ASP A 45 29.06 -8.15 15.83
C ASP A 45 27.86 -7.62 15.04
N PRO A 46 26.97 -8.49 14.55
CA PRO A 46 25.76 -8.08 13.85
C PRO A 46 24.81 -7.35 14.79
N VAL A 47 24.10 -6.34 14.30
CA VAL A 47 23.16 -5.60 15.14
C VAL A 47 21.93 -6.48 15.44
N PRO A 48 21.67 -6.87 16.70
CA PRO A 48 20.55 -7.75 17.02
C PRO A 48 19.22 -7.06 16.75
N GLY A 49 18.29 -7.77 16.13
CA GLY A 49 16.93 -7.27 15.86
C GLY A 49 16.73 -6.44 14.58
N VAL A 50 17.79 -6.17 13.80
CA VAL A 50 17.65 -5.44 12.53
C VAL A 50 16.71 -6.14 11.57
N PHE A 51 16.73 -7.47 11.54
CA PHE A 51 15.82 -8.25 10.69
C PHE A 51 14.35 -8.02 11.04
N GLU A 52 13.98 -8.06 12.33
CA GLU A 52 12.60 -7.87 12.79
C GLU A 52 12.13 -6.44 12.50
N LEU A 53 12.98 -5.45 12.80
CA LEU A 53 12.66 -4.05 12.52
C LEU A 53 12.54 -3.80 11.02
N THR A 54 13.38 -4.44 10.20
CA THR A 54 13.28 -4.38 8.75
C THR A 54 11.96 -4.95 8.26
N GLN A 55 11.51 -6.09 8.77
CA GLN A 55 10.21 -6.68 8.40
C GLN A 55 9.04 -5.76 8.75
N ILE A 56 9.03 -5.21 9.96
CA ILE A 56 8.00 -4.28 10.43
C ILE A 56 7.97 -3.04 9.53
N MET A 57 9.12 -2.40 9.31
CA MET A 57 9.22 -1.19 8.49
C MET A 57 8.88 -1.46 7.03
N MET A 58 9.27 -2.62 6.47
CA MET A 58 8.95 -3.01 5.10
C MET A 58 7.45 -3.19 4.89
N SER A 59 6.72 -3.76 5.87
CA SER A 59 5.27 -3.92 5.77
C SER A 59 4.54 -2.58 5.62
N ILE A 60 4.91 -1.59 6.44
CA ILE A 60 4.35 -0.23 6.41
C ILE A 60 4.78 0.50 5.15
N LEU A 61 6.06 0.38 4.76
CA LEU A 61 6.61 0.95 3.54
C LEU A 61 5.81 0.49 2.31
N VAL A 62 5.54 -0.81 2.21
CA VAL A 62 4.80 -1.39 1.08
C VAL A 62 3.35 -0.90 1.10
N ALA A 63 2.67 -0.93 2.24
CA ALA A 63 1.28 -0.47 2.33
C ALA A 63 1.12 1.01 1.93
N PHE A 64 1.97 1.89 2.46
CA PHE A 64 1.91 3.33 2.17
C PHE A 64 2.43 3.65 0.77
N GLY A 65 3.47 2.96 0.32
CA GLY A 65 4.03 3.08 -1.02
C GLY A 65 3.03 2.65 -2.10
N LEU A 66 2.29 1.57 -1.88
CA LEU A 66 1.22 1.11 -2.78
C LEU A 66 0.05 2.08 -2.80
N ALA A 67 -0.39 2.58 -1.63
CA ALA A 67 -1.44 3.60 -1.58
C ALA A 67 -1.08 4.86 -2.38
N TYR A 68 0.17 5.34 -2.27
CA TYR A 68 0.66 6.49 -3.04
C TYR A 68 0.82 6.18 -4.54
N CYS A 69 1.44 5.04 -4.87
CA CYS A 69 1.63 4.62 -6.26
C CYS A 69 0.30 4.40 -6.97
N GLY A 70 -0.68 3.83 -6.28
CA GLY A 70 -2.04 3.61 -6.76
C GLY A 70 -2.67 4.90 -7.28
N THR A 71 -2.58 5.99 -6.51
CA THR A 71 -3.14 7.28 -6.92
C THR A 71 -2.42 7.90 -8.12
N ARG A 72 -1.17 7.49 -8.39
CA ARG A 72 -0.34 8.02 -9.48
C ARG A 72 -0.35 7.17 -10.75
N LYS A 73 -0.63 5.87 -10.63
CA LYS A 73 -0.41 4.86 -11.68
C LYS A 73 -1.55 3.84 -11.80
N GLY A 74 -2.77 4.19 -11.40
CA GLY A 74 -3.91 3.26 -11.28
C GLY A 74 -4.29 2.57 -12.59
N HIS A 75 -3.58 1.49 -12.96
CA HIS A 75 -3.80 0.56 -14.10
C HIS A 75 -2.90 0.71 -15.35
N VAL A 76 -1.78 1.43 -15.25
CA VAL A 76 -0.83 1.65 -16.37
C VAL A 76 -0.39 0.36 -17.06
N GLY A 77 -0.23 -0.76 -16.33
CA GLY A 77 0.26 -2.02 -16.90
C GLY A 77 -0.66 -2.64 -17.96
N VAL A 78 -1.98 -2.51 -17.77
CA VAL A 78 -2.96 -3.03 -18.74
C VAL A 78 -3.28 -1.95 -19.77
N ASP A 79 -3.33 -0.68 -19.37
CA ASP A 79 -3.50 0.44 -20.29
C ASP A 79 -2.46 0.49 -21.41
N ILE A 80 -1.20 0.07 -21.21
CA ILE A 80 -0.19 0.06 -22.29
C ILE A 80 -0.57 -0.90 -23.42
N PHE A 81 -1.10 -2.08 -23.09
CA PHE A 81 -1.55 -3.06 -24.09
C PHE A 81 -2.84 -2.62 -24.77
N PHE A 82 -3.74 -1.97 -24.02
CA PHE A 82 -5.05 -1.56 -24.51
C PHE A 82 -5.09 -0.13 -25.09
N HIS A 83 -4.03 0.67 -24.96
CA HIS A 83 -3.94 2.04 -25.49
C HIS A 83 -4.13 2.12 -27.01
N ARG A 84 -3.87 1.01 -27.72
CA ARG A 84 -4.07 0.92 -29.17
C ARG A 84 -5.48 0.49 -29.59
N PHE A 85 -6.32 0.06 -28.66
CA PHE A 85 -7.67 -0.41 -28.92
C PHE A 85 -8.71 0.73 -28.87
N PRO A 86 -9.87 0.57 -29.53
CA PRO A 86 -10.95 1.55 -29.48
C PRO A 86 -11.48 1.76 -28.05
N ARG A 87 -11.94 2.98 -27.75
CA ARG A 87 -12.46 3.43 -26.42
C ARG A 87 -13.31 2.40 -25.64
N PRO A 88 -14.27 1.65 -26.25
CA PRO A 88 -15.04 0.65 -25.51
C PRO A 88 -14.19 -0.52 -24.96
N LEU A 89 -13.15 -0.95 -25.67
CA LEU A 89 -12.29 -2.06 -25.19
C LEU A 89 -11.39 -1.63 -24.04
N GLN A 90 -10.89 -0.39 -24.05
CA GLN A 90 -10.15 0.19 -22.93
C GLN A 90 -11.01 0.23 -21.66
N ARG A 91 -12.28 0.60 -21.78
CA ARG A 91 -13.23 0.64 -20.67
C ARG A 91 -13.48 -0.73 -20.04
N ILE A 92 -13.73 -1.74 -20.88
CA ILE A 92 -13.94 -3.11 -20.40
C ILE A 92 -12.68 -3.62 -19.70
N SER A 93 -11.51 -3.33 -20.26
CA SER A 93 -10.24 -3.73 -19.65
C SER A 93 -10.06 -3.14 -18.25
N ASN A 94 -10.34 -1.84 -18.08
CA ASN A 94 -10.22 -1.17 -16.78
C ASN A 94 -11.18 -1.74 -15.73
N LEU A 95 -12.40 -2.11 -16.13
CA LEU A 95 -13.35 -2.79 -15.24
C LEU A 95 -12.87 -4.21 -14.89
N LEU A 96 -12.38 -4.94 -15.88
CA LEU A 96 -11.89 -6.33 -15.73
C LEU A 96 -10.65 -6.40 -14.84
N THR A 97 -9.81 -5.37 -14.81
CA THR A 97 -8.64 -5.31 -13.93
C THR A 97 -8.96 -4.68 -12.58
N GLY A 98 -9.78 -3.63 -12.57
CA GLY A 98 -10.05 -2.86 -11.38
C GLY A 98 -10.94 -3.59 -10.39
N VAL A 99 -11.99 -4.28 -10.85
CA VAL A 99 -12.92 -4.99 -9.95
C VAL A 99 -12.21 -6.12 -9.19
N PRO A 100 -11.46 -7.04 -9.83
CA PRO A 100 -10.71 -8.05 -9.10
C PRO A 100 -9.64 -7.47 -8.19
N SER A 101 -8.95 -6.39 -8.62
CA SER A 101 -7.95 -5.71 -7.80
C SER A 101 -8.57 -5.13 -6.53
N LEU A 102 -9.75 -4.51 -6.64
CA LEU A 102 -10.49 -3.98 -5.50
C LEU A 102 -10.93 -5.09 -4.55
N VAL A 103 -11.50 -6.18 -5.08
CA VAL A 103 -11.92 -7.34 -4.27
C VAL A 103 -10.72 -7.92 -3.51
N LEU A 104 -9.61 -8.15 -4.20
CA LEU A 104 -8.39 -8.68 -3.61
C LEU A 104 -7.84 -7.74 -2.53
N LEU A 105 -7.83 -6.43 -2.75
CA LEU A 105 -7.43 -5.47 -1.73
C LEU A 105 -8.34 -5.46 -0.51
N ILE A 106 -9.66 -5.53 -0.70
CA ILE A 106 -10.61 -5.61 0.42
C ILE A 106 -10.33 -6.87 1.24
N LEU A 107 -10.12 -8.01 0.58
CA LEU A 107 -9.76 -9.27 1.26
C LEU A 107 -8.45 -9.12 2.05
N ILE A 108 -7.43 -8.50 1.46
CA ILE A 108 -6.15 -8.24 2.15
C ILE A 108 -6.38 -7.36 3.38
N VAL A 109 -7.16 -6.29 3.27
CA VAL A 109 -7.44 -5.38 4.41
C VAL A 109 -8.14 -6.11 5.54
N VAL A 110 -9.19 -6.88 5.23
CA VAL A 110 -9.95 -7.64 6.23
C VAL A 110 -9.07 -8.70 6.89
N GLN A 111 -8.33 -9.48 6.11
CA GLN A 111 -7.44 -10.51 6.64
C GLN A 111 -6.31 -9.93 7.49
N THR A 112 -5.71 -8.82 7.05
CA THR A 112 -4.65 -8.14 7.81
C THR A 112 -5.19 -7.59 9.12
N TYR A 113 -6.40 -7.04 9.12
CA TYR A 113 -7.06 -6.55 10.33
C TYR A 113 -7.40 -7.68 11.31
N GLN A 114 -7.94 -8.80 10.82
CA GLN A 114 -8.22 -9.99 11.62
C GLN A 114 -6.94 -10.58 12.20
N HIS A 115 -5.87 -10.63 11.41
CA HIS A 115 -4.55 -11.06 11.88
C HIS A 115 -4.02 -10.13 12.98
N GLY A 116 -4.21 -8.81 12.85
CA GLY A 116 -3.86 -7.84 13.89
C GLY A 116 -4.56 -8.11 15.23
N LEU A 117 -5.85 -8.43 15.20
CA LEU A 117 -6.64 -8.80 16.39
C LEU A 117 -6.17 -10.13 17.01
N GLU A 118 -5.87 -11.12 16.19
CA GLU A 118 -5.33 -12.40 16.66
C GLU A 118 -3.97 -12.20 17.36
N VAL A 119 -3.07 -11.44 16.74
CA VAL A 119 -1.76 -11.08 17.31
C VAL A 119 -1.90 -10.28 18.62
N GLU A 120 -2.88 -9.39 18.70
CA GLU A 120 -3.20 -8.66 19.93
C GLU A 120 -3.66 -9.61 21.04
N SER A 121 -4.60 -10.51 20.74
CA SER A 121 -5.16 -11.47 21.70
C SER A 121 -4.14 -12.48 22.22
N ASN A 122 -3.19 -12.88 21.38
CA ASN A 122 -2.12 -13.81 21.72
C ASN A 122 -0.92 -13.14 22.40
N HIS A 123 -0.95 -11.81 22.57
CA HIS A 123 0.18 -11.00 23.06
C HIS A 123 1.49 -11.33 22.33
N THR A 124 1.41 -11.55 21.02
CA THR A 124 2.56 -11.99 20.23
C THR A 124 3.57 -10.85 20.13
N VAL A 125 4.78 -11.12 20.62
CA VAL A 125 5.92 -10.22 20.56
C VAL A 125 6.98 -10.75 19.59
N SER A 126 7.82 -9.85 19.06
CA SER A 126 8.95 -10.24 18.23
C SER A 126 9.94 -11.10 19.01
N GLY A 127 10.59 -12.05 18.34
CA GLY A 127 11.38 -13.09 19.00
C GLY A 127 12.66 -12.57 19.69
N ILE A 128 13.25 -11.52 19.15
CA ILE A 128 14.52 -10.95 19.63
C ILE A 128 14.27 -9.68 20.44
N LEU A 129 13.54 -8.72 19.87
CA LEU A 129 13.33 -7.41 20.50
C LEU A 129 12.09 -7.33 21.40
N SER A 130 11.29 -8.41 21.47
CA SER A 130 10.05 -8.44 22.24
C SER A 130 9.11 -7.26 21.93
N ILE A 131 9.09 -6.82 20.66
CA ILE A 131 8.25 -5.70 20.22
C ILE A 131 6.83 -6.24 19.98
N PRO A 132 5.79 -5.59 20.54
CA PRO A 132 4.41 -5.94 20.21
C PRO A 132 4.13 -5.63 18.74
N LEU A 133 3.70 -6.64 17.97
CA LEU A 133 3.52 -6.53 16.51
C LEU A 133 2.17 -5.95 16.09
N TYR A 134 1.14 -6.09 16.93
CA TYR A 134 -0.24 -5.66 16.64
C TYR A 134 -0.37 -4.21 16.11
N PRO A 135 0.29 -3.17 16.68
CA PRO A 135 0.05 -1.79 16.21
C PRO A 135 0.56 -1.59 14.78
N PHE A 136 1.66 -2.25 14.41
CA PHE A 136 2.24 -2.14 13.07
C PHE A 136 1.39 -2.86 12.01
N ILE A 137 0.75 -3.98 12.39
CA ILE A 137 -0.20 -4.70 11.54
C ILE A 137 -1.43 -3.82 11.27
N PHE A 138 -1.97 -3.14 12.29
CA PHE A 138 -3.09 -2.21 12.10
C PHE A 138 -2.72 -1.01 11.22
N VAL A 139 -1.52 -0.46 11.36
CA VAL A 139 -1.02 0.62 10.48
C VAL A 139 -0.91 0.14 9.04
N THR A 140 -0.45 -1.10 8.83
CA THR A 140 -0.37 -1.72 7.51
C THR A 140 -1.76 -1.93 6.90
N ALA A 141 -2.71 -2.44 7.68
CA ALA A 141 -4.11 -2.59 7.26
C ALA A 141 -4.74 -1.24 6.87
N LEU A 142 -4.45 -0.18 7.64
CA LEU A 142 -4.90 1.18 7.34
C LEU A 142 -4.33 1.68 6.00
N GLY A 143 -3.02 1.47 5.76
CA GLY A 143 -2.39 1.83 4.48
C GLY A 143 -3.03 1.11 3.29
N MET A 144 -3.28 -0.19 3.43
CA MET A 144 -3.98 -0.98 2.40
C MET A 144 -5.43 -0.54 2.20
N ALA A 145 -6.12 -0.10 3.26
CA ALA A 145 -7.47 0.45 3.17
C ALA A 145 -7.49 1.77 2.37
N PHE A 146 -6.51 2.65 2.56
CA PHE A 146 -6.33 3.83 1.71
C PHE A 146 -6.11 3.45 0.25
N TYR A 147 -5.33 2.41 -0.03
CA TYR A 147 -5.15 1.95 -1.40
C TYR A 147 -6.44 1.39 -2.02
N ALA A 148 -7.21 0.60 -1.26
CA ALA A 148 -8.52 0.11 -1.70
C ALA A 148 -9.49 1.26 -2.03
N LEU A 149 -9.51 2.32 -1.21
CA LEU A 149 -10.30 3.54 -1.45
C LEU A 149 -9.91 4.24 -2.75
N VAL A 150 -8.61 4.30 -3.07
CA VAL A 150 -8.12 4.88 -4.33
C VAL A 150 -8.66 4.09 -5.53
N ILE A 151 -8.51 2.77 -5.53
CA ILE A 151 -9.01 1.92 -6.63
C ILE A 151 -10.53 2.04 -6.77
N LEU A 152 -11.26 2.10 -5.64
CA LEU A 152 -12.71 2.28 -5.66
C LEU A 152 -13.10 3.60 -6.36
N LEU A 153 -12.41 4.70 -6.08
CA LEU A 153 -12.69 5.98 -6.73
C LEU A 153 -12.33 5.97 -8.22
N ASP A 154 -11.23 5.34 -8.59
CA ASP A 154 -10.84 5.20 -10.00
C ASP A 154 -11.89 4.40 -10.78
N LEU A 155 -12.42 3.32 -10.18
CA LEU A 155 -13.53 2.54 -10.74
C LEU A 155 -14.82 3.35 -10.87
N VAL A 156 -15.24 4.05 -9.82
CA VAL A 156 -16.45 4.89 -9.83
C VAL A 156 -16.35 5.96 -10.91
N ARG A 157 -15.19 6.60 -11.05
CA ARG A 157 -14.94 7.59 -12.09
C ARG A 157 -15.03 6.96 -13.49
N GLY A 158 -14.41 5.80 -13.70
CA GLY A 158 -14.49 5.07 -14.97
C GLY A 158 -15.93 4.69 -15.37
N VAL A 159 -16.76 4.29 -14.40
CA VAL A 159 -18.18 3.98 -14.63
C VAL A 159 -18.99 5.24 -14.95
N LEU A 160 -18.77 6.35 -14.23
CA LEU A 160 -19.48 7.61 -14.50
C LEU A 160 -19.16 8.19 -15.88
N GLU A 161 -17.90 8.09 -16.31
CA GLU A 161 -17.49 8.49 -17.66
C GLU A 161 -18.15 7.62 -18.74
N MET A 162 -18.46 6.36 -18.44
CA MET A 162 -19.18 5.46 -19.36
C MET A 162 -20.65 5.84 -19.51
N ILE A 163 -21.30 6.30 -18.44
CA ILE A 163 -22.72 6.69 -18.46
C ILE A 163 -22.94 8.03 -19.18
N HIS A 164 -21.97 8.95 -19.14
CA HIS A 164 -22.07 10.28 -19.76
C HIS A 164 -21.76 10.31 -21.27
N GLU A 165 -21.14 9.25 -21.81
CA GLU A 165 -20.83 9.12 -23.25
C GLU A 165 -21.92 8.34 -24.04
N GLN A 166 -23.05 8.02 -23.42
CA GLN A 166 -24.26 7.48 -24.08
C GLN A 166 -25.33 8.56 -24.21
#